data_AF-A0A4Y2MRK4-F1
#
_entry.id   AF-A0A4Y2MRK4-F1
#
_cell.length_a   1.000
_cell.length_b   1.000
_cell.length_c   1.000
_cell.angle_alpha   90.00
_cell.angle_beta   90.00
_cell.angle_gamma   90.00
#
_symmetry.space_group_name_H-M   'P 1'
#
loop_
_entity.id
_entity.type
_entity.pdbx_description
1 polymer ?
#
loop_
_entity_poly.entity_id
_entity_poly.type
_entity_poly.pdbx_seq_one_letter_code
_entity_poly.pdbx_strand_id
1 'polypeptide(L)'
;MREYLWFVLDPEITCNKHIDLLLTKAKKRLNILKFISGCDWGADAGTLRTTYVSLIRPILEYVYHVYQVVSDTNLNKLERVQLSVALIVTGLRGSTPADIVFYEADLQPLRLRSTPNFTKYFSQLLNYNNQHLTANFLRSWQNNQRLKKSSPLGHALKMDALHSLVEFNSLKPIASPLDSLPGVFFHTELLTHTNKSSQDPEYLRQAALEVVNNIPIEATLIYTDGSKNEIGRTGSGRVC
;
A
#
# COMPACT_ATOMS: atom_id res chain seq x y z
N MET A 1 -0.74 -18.04 -20.77
CA MET A 1 -0.31 -16.67 -20.40
C MET A 1 0.23 -16.76 -18.97
N ARG A 2 1.44 -16.24 -18.69
CA ARG A 2 2.00 -16.33 -17.33
C ARG A 2 1.57 -15.10 -16.53
N GLU A 3 0.80 -15.33 -15.48
CA GLU A 3 0.46 -14.32 -14.49
C GLU A 3 1.39 -14.49 -13.28
N TYR A 4 1.94 -13.40 -12.78
CA TYR A 4 2.70 -13.39 -11.54
C TYR A 4 2.18 -12.26 -10.67
N LEU A 5 1.72 -12.57 -9.46
CA LEU A 5 1.19 -11.58 -8.52
C LEU A 5 0.14 -10.64 -9.18
N TRP A 6 -0.81 -11.22 -9.93
CA TRP A 6 -1.86 -10.49 -10.66
C TRP A 6 -1.37 -9.52 -11.75
N PHE A 7 -0.08 -9.60 -12.10
CA PHE A 7 0.54 -8.89 -13.23
C PHE A 7 0.68 -9.84 -14.43
N VAL A 8 0.30 -9.35 -15.61
CA VAL A 8 0.42 -10.10 -16.87
C VAL A 8 1.74 -9.72 -17.51
N LEU A 9 2.69 -10.67 -17.53
CA LEU A 9 4.01 -10.46 -18.12
C LEU A 9 3.92 -10.52 -19.65
N ASP A 10 4.52 -9.53 -20.29
CA ASP A 10 4.65 -9.44 -21.74
C ASP A 10 6.16 -9.43 -22.11
N PRO A 11 6.62 -10.31 -23.02
CA PRO A 11 8.01 -10.34 -23.48
C PRO A 11 8.56 -8.99 -23.96
N GLU A 12 7.69 -8.09 -24.44
CA GLU A 12 8.08 -6.78 -24.97
C GLU A 12 7.95 -5.64 -23.95
N ILE A 13 7.47 -5.91 -22.73
CA ILE A 13 7.23 -4.89 -21.69
C ILE A 13 6.35 -3.74 -22.24
N THR A 14 5.40 -4.08 -23.12
CA THR A 14 4.35 -3.14 -23.60
C THR A 14 3.22 -3.04 -22.60
N CYS A 15 2.97 -4.12 -21.85
CA CYS A 15 1.94 -4.24 -20.81
C CYS A 15 0.52 -4.02 -21.33
N ASN A 16 0.29 -4.15 -22.65
CA ASN A 16 -1.03 -3.97 -23.30
C ASN A 16 -2.10 -4.82 -22.63
N LYS A 17 -1.84 -6.13 -22.53
CA LYS A 17 -2.75 -7.12 -21.94
C LYS A 17 -3.05 -6.84 -20.46
N HIS A 18 -2.03 -6.41 -19.71
CA HIS A 18 -2.21 -6.03 -18.32
C HIS A 18 -3.12 -4.80 -18.20
N ILE A 19 -2.91 -3.79 -19.03
CA ILE A 19 -3.74 -2.58 -19.06
C ILE A 19 -5.17 -2.91 -19.44
N ASP A 20 -5.40 -3.75 -20.43
CA ASP A 20 -6.76 -4.17 -20.81
C ASP A 20 -7.47 -4.94 -19.66
N LEU A 21 -6.72 -5.74 -18.88
CA LEU A 21 -7.22 -6.37 -17.67
C LEU A 21 -7.59 -5.34 -16.59
N LEU A 22 -6.72 -4.36 -16.33
CA LEU A 22 -6.99 -3.27 -15.39
C LEU A 22 -8.22 -2.47 -15.81
N LEU A 23 -8.34 -2.13 -17.10
CA LEU A 23 -9.49 -1.42 -17.66
C LEU A 23 -10.78 -2.22 -17.46
N THR A 24 -10.73 -3.54 -17.69
CA THR A 24 -11.90 -4.41 -17.48
C THR A 24 -12.34 -4.42 -16.01
N LYS A 25 -11.39 -4.53 -15.08
CA LYS A 25 -11.66 -4.49 -13.63
C LYS A 25 -12.20 -3.11 -13.20
N ALA A 26 -11.56 -2.03 -13.67
CA ALA A 26 -11.93 -0.67 -13.32
C ALA A 26 -13.31 -0.29 -13.89
N LYS A 27 -13.64 -0.67 -15.13
CA LYS A 27 -14.97 -0.44 -15.73
C LYS A 27 -16.08 -1.13 -14.96
N LYS A 28 -15.86 -2.36 -14.45
CA LYS A 28 -16.84 -3.04 -13.59
C LYS A 28 -17.14 -2.24 -12.32
N ARG A 29 -16.11 -1.66 -11.67
CA ARG A 29 -16.27 -0.81 -10.49
C ARG A 29 -16.84 0.57 -10.83
N LEU A 30 -16.53 1.11 -12.01
CA LEU A 30 -17.12 2.35 -12.52
C LEU A 30 -18.64 2.23 -12.66
N ASN A 31 -19.17 1.07 -13.04
CA ASN A 31 -20.62 0.87 -13.12
C ASN A 31 -21.29 0.96 -11.74
N ILE A 32 -20.60 0.57 -10.67
CA ILE A 32 -21.10 0.77 -9.29
C ILE A 32 -21.15 2.26 -8.99
N LEU A 33 -20.10 3.01 -9.34
CA LEU A 33 -20.07 4.47 -9.15
C LEU A 33 -21.21 5.17 -9.91
N LYS A 34 -21.47 4.77 -11.16
CA LYS A 34 -22.60 5.27 -11.97
C LYS A 34 -23.96 4.95 -11.36
N PHE A 35 -24.09 3.80 -10.71
CA PHE A 35 -25.33 3.40 -10.08
C PHE A 35 -25.64 4.26 -8.86
N ILE A 36 -24.64 4.53 -8.02
CA ILE A 36 -24.82 5.33 -6.79
C ILE A 36 -24.91 6.84 -7.05
N SER A 37 -24.45 7.34 -8.21
CA SER A 37 -24.47 8.76 -8.55
C SER A 37 -25.81 9.28 -9.07
N GLY A 38 -26.90 8.49 -9.02
CA GLY A 38 -28.17 8.76 -9.72
C GLY A 38 -28.73 10.19 -9.57
N CYS A 39 -29.60 10.61 -10.50
CA CYS A 39 -30.03 12.01 -10.57
C CYS A 39 -30.95 12.50 -9.44
N ASP A 40 -31.77 11.63 -8.84
CA ASP A 40 -32.81 12.04 -7.88
C ASP A 40 -32.45 11.76 -6.40
N TRP A 41 -31.65 10.72 -6.13
CA TRP A 41 -31.21 10.32 -4.78
C TRP A 41 -29.70 10.00 -4.75
N GLY A 42 -28.93 10.59 -5.66
CA GLY A 42 -27.51 10.30 -5.83
C GLY A 42 -26.67 10.65 -4.60
N ALA A 43 -25.56 9.93 -4.46
CA ALA A 43 -24.55 10.25 -3.47
C ALA A 43 -23.90 11.61 -3.76
N ASP A 44 -23.50 12.33 -2.70
CA ASP A 44 -22.78 13.58 -2.82
C ASP A 44 -21.39 13.39 -3.44
N ALA A 45 -20.80 14.47 -3.97
CA ALA A 45 -19.51 14.44 -4.64
C ALA A 45 -18.37 13.88 -3.75
N GLY A 46 -18.40 14.15 -2.44
CA GLY A 46 -17.45 13.62 -1.47
C GLY A 46 -17.55 12.11 -1.31
N THR A 47 -18.76 11.57 -1.21
CA THR A 47 -19.03 10.14 -1.18
C THR A 47 -18.63 9.44 -2.48
N LEU A 48 -18.94 10.04 -3.64
CA LEU A 48 -18.53 9.52 -4.94
C LEU A 48 -17.00 9.49 -5.09
N ARG A 49 -16.32 10.57 -4.69
CA ARG A 49 -14.86 10.65 -4.67
C ARG A 49 -14.26 9.59 -3.74
N THR A 50 -14.82 9.42 -2.55
CA THR A 50 -14.39 8.40 -1.58
C THR A 50 -14.56 6.98 -2.16
N THR A 51 -15.67 6.71 -2.83
CA THR A 51 -15.92 5.44 -3.52
C THR A 51 -14.92 5.18 -4.63
N TYR A 52 -14.54 6.21 -5.40
CA TYR A 52 -13.47 6.11 -6.39
C TYR A 52 -12.12 5.76 -5.72
N VAL A 53 -11.75 6.46 -4.66
CA VAL A 53 -10.49 6.25 -3.93
C VAL A 53 -10.41 4.84 -3.35
N SER A 54 -11.51 4.27 -2.88
CA SER A 54 -11.53 2.94 -2.26
C SER A 54 -11.62 1.79 -3.27
N LEU A 55 -12.39 1.92 -4.36
CA LEU A 55 -12.70 0.79 -5.24
C LEU A 55 -11.95 0.80 -6.58
N ILE A 56 -11.71 1.98 -7.16
CA ILE A 56 -11.21 2.12 -8.53
C ILE A 56 -9.73 2.50 -8.52
N ARG A 57 -9.36 3.47 -7.67
CA ARG A 57 -7.98 3.97 -7.57
C ARG A 57 -6.97 2.85 -7.27
N PRO A 58 -7.21 1.89 -6.36
CA PRO A 58 -6.25 0.83 -6.10
C PRO A 58 -6.03 -0.10 -7.30
N ILE A 59 -7.07 -0.29 -8.14
CA ILE A 59 -6.95 -1.05 -9.38
C ILE A 59 -6.10 -0.30 -10.39
N LEU A 60 -6.36 1.00 -10.57
CA LEU A 60 -5.63 1.85 -11.51
C LEU A 60 -4.20 2.16 -11.04
N GLU A 61 -3.88 2.05 -9.76
CA GLU A 61 -2.54 2.39 -9.24
C GLU A 61 -1.74 1.18 -8.78
N TYR A 62 -2.28 -0.04 -8.89
CA TYR A 62 -1.59 -1.25 -8.42
C TYR A 62 -0.16 -1.38 -8.94
N VAL A 63 0.06 -1.06 -10.23
CA VAL A 63 1.38 -1.18 -10.88
C VAL A 63 1.81 0.16 -11.48
N TYR A 64 1.73 1.24 -10.70
CA TYR A 64 2.15 2.57 -11.15
C TYR A 64 3.62 2.61 -11.63
N HIS A 65 4.46 1.69 -11.12
CA HIS A 65 5.86 1.55 -11.55
C HIS A 65 6.04 1.29 -13.04
N VAL A 66 5.05 0.65 -13.68
CA VAL A 66 5.12 0.30 -15.09
C VAL A 66 4.71 1.49 -15.98
N TYR A 67 4.03 2.50 -15.42
CA TYR A 67 3.52 3.65 -16.20
C TYR A 67 4.61 4.53 -16.78
N GLN A 68 5.81 4.55 -16.18
CA GLN A 68 6.97 5.26 -16.73
C GLN A 68 7.50 4.62 -18.02
N VAL A 69 7.12 3.37 -18.31
CA VAL A 69 7.60 2.60 -19.47
C VAL A 69 6.51 2.36 -20.50
N VAL A 70 5.25 2.50 -20.10
CA VAL A 70 4.09 2.29 -20.98
C VAL A 70 3.97 3.43 -21.98
N SER A 71 3.46 3.14 -23.19
CA SER A 71 3.22 4.18 -24.20
C SER A 71 2.12 5.15 -23.77
N ASP A 72 2.21 6.40 -24.21
CA ASP A 72 1.18 7.43 -23.94
C ASP A 72 -0.22 6.99 -24.34
N THR A 73 -0.34 6.26 -25.46
CA THR A 73 -1.60 5.72 -25.95
C THR A 73 -2.30 4.81 -24.94
N ASN A 74 -1.54 3.99 -24.23
CA ASN A 74 -2.07 3.08 -23.23
C ASN A 74 -2.32 3.77 -21.89
N LEU A 75 -1.45 4.71 -21.51
CA LEU A 75 -1.64 5.52 -20.32
C LEU A 75 -2.91 6.38 -20.44
N ASN A 76 -3.18 6.92 -21.64
CA ASN A 76 -4.43 7.60 -21.98
C ASN A 76 -5.66 6.72 -21.81
N LYS A 77 -5.58 5.40 -22.04
CA LYS A 77 -6.73 4.50 -21.81
C LYS A 77 -7.12 4.47 -20.33
N LEU A 78 -6.13 4.38 -19.44
CA LEU A 78 -6.34 4.39 -17.98
C LEU A 78 -6.87 5.75 -17.52
N GLU A 79 -6.29 6.83 -18.03
CA GLU A 79 -6.68 8.20 -17.70
C GLU A 79 -8.12 8.52 -18.15
N ARG A 80 -8.59 7.96 -19.27
CA ARG A 80 -10.01 8.05 -19.69
C ARG A 80 -10.98 7.42 -18.69
N VAL A 81 -10.58 6.39 -17.96
CA VAL A 81 -11.40 5.83 -16.87
C VAL A 81 -11.48 6.82 -15.72
N GLN A 82 -10.36 7.43 -15.34
CA GLN A 82 -10.34 8.46 -14.29
C GLN A 82 -11.12 9.72 -14.70
N LEU A 83 -11.05 10.15 -15.96
CA LEU A 83 -11.86 11.25 -16.48
C LEU A 83 -13.35 10.93 -16.42
N SER A 84 -13.74 9.69 -16.75
CA SER A 84 -15.13 9.23 -16.64
C SER A 84 -15.63 9.28 -15.19
N VAL A 85 -14.77 8.93 -14.23
CA VAL A 85 -15.06 9.09 -12.79
C VAL A 85 -15.25 10.57 -12.45
N ALA A 86 -14.32 11.44 -12.86
CA ALA A 86 -14.35 12.85 -12.51
C ALA A 86 -15.61 13.55 -13.07
N LEU A 87 -16.04 13.18 -14.27
CA LEU A 87 -17.31 13.63 -14.86
C LEU A 87 -18.53 13.17 -14.04
N ILE A 88 -18.52 11.94 -13.51
CA ILE A 88 -19.60 11.44 -12.66
C ILE A 88 -19.63 12.18 -11.32
N VAL A 89 -18.46 12.42 -10.72
CA VAL A 89 -18.32 13.13 -9.43
C VAL A 89 -18.82 14.58 -9.55
N THR A 90 -18.51 15.25 -10.66
CA THR A 90 -18.82 16.67 -10.87
C THR A 90 -20.16 16.93 -11.55
N GLY A 91 -20.74 15.92 -12.22
CA GLY A 91 -21.92 16.09 -13.06
C GLY A 91 -21.69 16.93 -14.32
N LEU A 92 -20.43 17.25 -14.65
CA LEU A 92 -20.09 18.07 -15.81
C LEU A 92 -20.34 17.34 -17.13
N ARG A 93 -20.55 18.12 -18.20
CA ARG A 93 -20.73 17.56 -19.56
C ARG A 93 -19.42 16.96 -20.07
N GLY A 94 -19.51 15.87 -20.83
CA GLY A 94 -18.34 15.22 -21.43
C GLY A 94 -17.58 16.06 -22.47
N SER A 95 -18.12 17.20 -22.89
CA SER A 95 -17.43 18.19 -23.73
C SER A 95 -16.50 19.13 -22.94
N THR A 96 -16.55 19.08 -21.61
CA THR A 96 -15.73 19.95 -20.74
C THR A 96 -14.27 19.52 -20.83
N PRO A 97 -13.32 20.47 -20.97
CA PRO A 97 -11.89 20.16 -20.95
C PRO A 97 -11.48 19.35 -19.72
N ALA A 98 -10.64 18.32 -19.92
CA ALA A 98 -10.26 17.38 -18.86
C ALA A 98 -9.63 18.07 -17.64
N ASP A 99 -8.80 19.10 -17.85
CA ASP A 99 -8.13 19.82 -16.78
C ASP A 99 -9.12 20.52 -15.84
N ILE A 100 -10.19 21.10 -16.41
CA ILE A 100 -11.28 21.75 -15.64
C ILE A 100 -12.04 20.69 -14.83
N VAL A 101 -12.36 19.55 -15.46
CA VAL A 101 -13.07 18.46 -14.79
C VAL A 101 -12.25 17.89 -13.63
N PHE A 102 -10.93 17.74 -13.81
CA PHE A 102 -10.02 17.27 -12.78
C PHE A 102 -9.88 18.27 -11.62
N TYR A 103 -9.79 19.55 -11.94
CA TYR A 103 -9.78 20.63 -10.94
C TYR A 103 -11.06 20.62 -10.10
N GLU A 104 -12.23 20.61 -10.75
CA GLU A 104 -13.53 20.63 -10.06
C GLU A 104 -13.78 19.35 -9.23
N ALA A 105 -13.32 18.19 -9.72
CA ALA A 105 -13.47 16.92 -9.00
C ALA A 105 -12.50 16.78 -7.81
N ASP A 106 -11.59 17.73 -7.59
CA ASP A 106 -10.45 17.61 -6.68
C ASP A 106 -9.68 16.29 -6.95
N LEU A 107 -9.36 16.02 -8.22
CA LEU A 107 -8.67 14.81 -8.67
C LEU A 107 -7.48 15.15 -9.57
N GLN A 108 -6.29 14.76 -9.14
CA GLN A 108 -5.08 14.95 -9.95
C GLN A 108 -4.95 13.86 -11.04
N PRO A 109 -4.53 14.21 -12.28
CA PRO A 109 -4.27 13.24 -13.34
C PRO A 109 -3.35 12.10 -12.91
N LEU A 110 -3.56 10.91 -13.47
CA LEU A 110 -2.84 9.70 -13.08
C LEU A 110 -1.34 9.83 -13.34
N ARG A 111 -0.98 10.45 -14.46
CA ARG A 111 0.40 10.72 -14.88
C ARG A 111 1.16 11.60 -13.88
N LEU A 112 0.47 12.61 -13.35
CA LEU A 112 1.08 13.58 -12.44
C LEU A 112 1.29 12.98 -11.04
N ARG A 113 0.50 11.96 -10.67
CA ARG A 113 0.65 11.21 -9.43
C ARG A 113 1.65 10.06 -9.52
N SER A 114 1.76 9.40 -10.68
CA SER A 114 2.62 8.22 -10.83
C SER A 114 4.10 8.55 -10.68
N THR A 115 4.55 9.70 -11.17
CA THR A 115 5.96 10.14 -11.11
C THR A 115 6.48 10.34 -9.68
N PRO A 116 5.86 11.16 -8.81
CA PRO A 116 6.34 11.32 -7.44
C PRO A 116 6.21 10.03 -6.63
N ASN A 117 5.16 9.23 -6.84
CA ASN A 117 5.01 7.93 -6.18
C ASN A 117 6.14 6.96 -6.58
N PHE A 118 6.49 6.93 -7.86
CA PHE A 118 7.62 6.17 -8.40
C PHE A 118 8.93 6.58 -7.78
N THR A 119 9.24 7.87 -7.77
CA THR A 119 10.45 8.40 -7.17
C THR A 119 10.51 8.12 -5.67
N LYS A 120 9.41 8.32 -4.94
CA LYS A 120 9.32 8.03 -3.50
C LYS A 120 9.59 6.55 -3.20
N TYR A 121 9.01 5.64 -3.97
CA TYR A 121 9.22 4.21 -3.78
C TYR A 121 10.68 3.80 -4.02
N PHE A 122 11.28 4.25 -5.12
CA PHE A 122 12.65 3.88 -5.45
C PHE A 122 13.68 4.52 -4.51
N SER A 123 13.48 5.77 -4.10
CA SER A 123 14.34 6.40 -3.08
C SER A 123 14.26 5.67 -1.74
N GLN A 124 13.05 5.32 -1.27
CA GLN A 124 12.89 4.47 -0.08
C GLN A 124 13.60 3.13 -0.25
N LEU A 125 13.47 2.50 -1.42
CA LEU A 125 14.09 1.21 -1.72
C LEU A 125 15.63 1.29 -1.68
N LEU A 126 16.21 2.37 -2.20
CA LEU A 126 17.66 2.60 -2.22
C LEU A 126 18.22 2.99 -0.86
N ASN A 127 17.39 3.53 0.03
CA ASN A 127 17.79 3.92 1.39
C ASN A 127 17.78 2.78 2.41
N TYR A 128 17.26 1.59 2.08
CA TYR A 128 17.32 0.45 2.98
C TYR A 128 18.76 0.02 3.29
N ASN A 129 18.97 -0.58 4.47
CA ASN A 129 20.26 -1.15 4.84
C ASN A 129 20.71 -2.24 3.83
N ASN A 130 22.02 -2.50 3.79
CA ASN A 130 22.68 -3.52 2.98
C ASN A 130 22.23 -4.96 3.26
N GLN A 131 21.30 -5.18 4.19
CA GLN A 131 20.67 -6.48 4.43
C GLN A 131 19.47 -6.73 3.49
N HIS A 132 18.89 -5.68 2.90
CA HIS A 132 17.71 -5.82 2.05
C HIS A 132 18.07 -6.30 0.65
N LEU A 133 17.67 -7.54 0.31
CA LEU A 133 18.03 -8.21 -0.94
C LEU A 133 17.66 -7.39 -2.20
N THR A 134 16.46 -6.84 -2.26
CA THR A 134 15.99 -6.06 -3.42
C THR A 134 16.74 -4.74 -3.57
N ALA A 135 17.12 -4.11 -2.45
CA ALA A 135 17.90 -2.87 -2.48
C ALA A 135 19.31 -3.13 -3.01
N ASN A 136 19.94 -4.22 -2.54
CA ASN A 136 21.25 -4.65 -3.04
C ASN A 136 21.22 -5.02 -4.52
N PHE A 137 20.19 -5.76 -4.95
CA PHE A 137 19.99 -6.08 -6.37
C PHE A 137 19.86 -4.82 -7.22
N LEU A 138 19.12 -3.82 -6.74
CA LEU A 138 18.94 -2.57 -7.47
C LEU A 138 20.25 -1.77 -7.57
N ARG A 139 21.05 -1.72 -6.51
CA ARG A 139 22.34 -1.02 -6.48
C ARG A 139 23.38 -1.67 -7.39
N SER A 140 23.36 -3.00 -7.50
CA SER A 140 24.24 -3.75 -8.41
C SER A 140 23.62 -3.95 -9.80
N TRP A 141 22.44 -3.39 -10.05
CA TRP A 141 21.75 -3.56 -11.32
C TRP A 141 22.51 -2.86 -12.44
N GLN A 142 22.68 -3.57 -13.55
CA GLN A 142 23.23 -3.05 -14.80
C GLN A 142 22.23 -3.25 -15.92
N ASN A 143 22.26 -2.35 -16.90
CA ASN A 143 21.36 -2.40 -18.04
C ASN A 143 21.78 -3.50 -19.04
N ASN A 144 21.48 -4.75 -18.70
CA ASN A 144 21.72 -5.93 -19.54
C ASN A 144 20.46 -6.31 -20.35
N GLN A 145 19.72 -5.30 -20.83
CA GLN A 145 18.45 -5.53 -21.51
C GLN A 145 18.64 -5.86 -23.00
N ARG A 146 18.01 -6.95 -23.46
CA ARG A 146 17.89 -7.26 -24.89
C ARG A 146 17.06 -6.22 -25.65
N LEU A 147 16.08 -5.62 -24.97
CA LEU A 147 15.20 -4.62 -25.54
C LEU A 147 15.88 -3.24 -25.48
N LYS A 148 15.77 -2.46 -26.57
CA LYS A 148 16.23 -1.05 -26.61
C LYS A 148 15.44 -0.13 -25.68
N LYS A 149 14.26 -0.56 -25.26
CA LYS A 149 13.36 0.17 -24.37
C LYS A 149 13.88 0.11 -22.93
N SER A 150 13.89 1.24 -22.24
CA SER A 150 14.28 1.31 -20.82
C SER A 150 13.29 0.56 -19.95
N SER A 151 13.81 -0.30 -19.07
CA SER A 151 13.04 -0.90 -17.97
C SER A 151 12.54 0.15 -16.97
N PRO A 152 11.58 -0.21 -16.11
CA PRO A 152 11.22 0.61 -14.96
C PRO A 152 12.44 0.90 -14.08
N LEU A 153 13.30 -0.11 -13.84
CA LEU A 153 14.54 0.07 -13.07
C LEU A 153 15.51 1.06 -13.73
N GLY A 154 15.67 0.97 -15.06
CA GLY A 154 16.49 1.91 -15.81
C GLY A 154 15.96 3.35 -15.75
N HIS A 155 14.63 3.56 -15.73
CA HIS A 155 14.05 4.88 -15.48
C HIS A 155 14.27 5.34 -14.04
N ALA A 156 14.09 4.45 -13.07
CA ALA A 156 14.30 4.76 -11.66
C ALA A 156 15.72 5.24 -11.36
N LEU A 157 16.74 4.55 -11.88
CA LEU A 157 18.13 4.95 -11.69
C LEU A 157 18.46 6.30 -12.35
N LYS A 158 17.86 6.60 -13.51
CA LYS A 158 18.00 7.93 -14.13
C LYS A 158 17.36 9.03 -13.29
N MET A 159 16.20 8.75 -12.69
CA MET A 159 15.50 9.69 -11.81
C MET A 159 16.23 9.86 -10.46
N ASP A 160 16.80 8.79 -9.92
CA ASP A 160 17.57 8.81 -8.68
C ASP A 160 18.92 9.52 -8.83
N ALA A 161 19.61 9.36 -9.97
CA ALA A 161 20.81 10.14 -10.28
C ALA A 161 20.56 11.66 -10.30
N LEU A 162 19.31 12.09 -10.57
CA LEU A 162 18.90 13.49 -10.44
C LEU A 162 18.54 13.85 -8.99
N HIS A 163 18.11 12.88 -8.19
CA HIS A 163 17.67 13.07 -6.81
C HIS A 163 18.82 12.99 -5.80
N SER A 164 19.92 12.29 -6.10
CA SER A 164 21.14 12.24 -5.28
C SER A 164 21.88 13.57 -5.21
N LEU A 165 21.54 14.52 -6.08
CA LEU A 165 21.92 15.94 -6.00
C LEU A 165 21.16 16.70 -4.89
N VAL A 166 20.15 16.07 -4.26
CA VAL A 166 19.34 16.63 -3.19
C VAL A 166 19.58 15.82 -1.92
N GLU A 167 20.12 16.45 -0.88
CA GLU A 167 20.35 15.80 0.41
C GLU A 167 19.01 15.29 1.00
N PHE A 168 18.89 13.97 1.14
CA PHE A 168 17.77 13.37 1.84
C PHE A 168 18.07 13.29 3.33
N ASN A 169 17.23 13.93 4.13
CA ASN A 169 17.15 13.67 5.56
C ASN A 169 16.76 12.21 5.77
N SER A 170 17.74 11.38 6.12
CA SER A 170 17.51 10.02 6.60
C SER A 170 16.51 10.09 7.77
N LEU A 171 15.31 9.54 7.57
CA LEU A 171 14.46 9.21 8.70
C LEU A 171 15.24 8.16 9.50
N LYS A 172 15.61 8.52 10.74
CA LYS A 172 16.25 7.58 11.67
C LYS A 172 15.42 6.28 11.65
N PRO A 173 16.05 5.10 11.51
CA PRO A 173 15.33 3.84 11.59
C PRO A 173 14.52 3.85 12.88
N ILE A 174 13.21 3.69 12.76
CA ILE A 174 12.37 3.34 13.90
C ILE A 174 12.99 2.05 14.43
N ALA A 175 13.35 2.01 15.71
CA ALA A 175 13.91 0.82 16.35
C ALA A 175 13.04 -0.39 15.97
N SER A 176 13.67 -1.53 15.69
CA SER A 176 12.91 -2.73 15.32
C SER A 176 11.89 -3.00 16.42
N PRO A 177 10.64 -3.35 16.10
CA PRO A 177 9.68 -3.81 17.10
C PRO A 177 10.18 -5.03 17.90
N LEU A 178 11.22 -5.71 17.39
CA LEU A 178 11.90 -6.83 18.04
C LEU A 178 13.09 -6.41 18.91
N ASP A 179 13.57 -5.17 18.80
CA ASP A 179 14.65 -4.68 19.66
C ASP A 179 14.10 -4.53 21.08
N SER A 180 14.81 -5.07 22.07
CA SER A 180 14.41 -4.94 23.47
C SER A 180 14.39 -3.47 23.87
N LEU A 181 13.20 -2.91 24.12
CA LEU A 181 13.10 -1.58 24.68
C LEU A 181 13.56 -1.62 26.15
N PRO A 182 14.48 -0.73 26.58
CA PRO A 182 14.89 -0.68 27.97
C PRO A 182 13.67 -0.43 28.87
N GLY A 183 13.41 -1.35 29.81
CA GLY A 183 12.27 -1.26 30.72
C GLY A 183 10.95 -1.84 30.21
N VAL A 184 10.91 -2.44 29.01
CA VAL A 184 9.76 -3.21 28.51
C VAL A 184 10.13 -4.68 28.44
N PHE A 185 9.39 -5.52 29.17
CA PHE A 185 9.63 -6.96 29.23
C PHE A 185 8.46 -7.71 28.60
N PHE A 186 8.75 -8.52 27.58
CA PHE A 186 7.77 -9.37 26.92
C PHE A 186 7.79 -10.75 27.54
N HIS A 187 6.68 -11.16 28.15
CA HIS A 187 6.49 -12.50 28.70
C HIS A 187 5.63 -13.31 27.73
N THR A 188 6.27 -13.93 26.74
CA THR A 188 5.60 -14.70 25.68
C THR A 188 5.50 -16.20 25.98
N GLU A 189 6.19 -16.66 27.02
CA GLU A 189 6.30 -18.08 27.38
C GLU A 189 5.74 -18.32 28.78
N LEU A 190 5.12 -19.50 28.96
CA LEU A 190 4.73 -19.99 30.28
C LEU A 190 5.92 -20.68 30.94
N LEU A 191 5.98 -20.64 32.27
CA LEU A 191 7.06 -21.28 33.05
C LEU A 191 7.07 -22.81 32.89
N THR A 192 5.93 -23.39 32.51
CA THR A 192 5.79 -24.82 32.22
C THR A 192 5.47 -25.03 30.74
N HIS A 193 6.06 -26.07 30.15
CA HIS A 193 5.75 -26.44 28.77
C HIS A 193 4.33 -27.02 28.70
N THR A 194 3.40 -26.24 28.16
CA THR A 194 1.99 -26.62 28.05
C THR A 194 1.60 -26.94 26.60
N ASN A 195 0.68 -27.88 26.41
CA ASN A 195 0.03 -28.12 25.13
C ASN A 195 -1.46 -27.76 25.21
N LYS A 196 -1.86 -26.75 24.44
CA LYS A 196 -3.22 -26.21 24.41
C LYS A 196 -4.29 -27.23 24.01
N SER A 197 -3.93 -28.30 23.29
CA SER A 197 -4.89 -29.33 22.84
C SER A 197 -5.11 -30.47 23.83
N SER A 198 -4.23 -30.65 24.83
CA SER A 198 -4.26 -31.81 25.72
C SER A 198 -4.49 -31.48 27.20
N GLN A 199 -4.36 -30.22 27.61
CA GLN A 199 -4.45 -29.82 29.01
C GLN A 199 -5.77 -29.12 29.35
N ASP A 200 -6.18 -29.25 30.61
CA ASP A 200 -7.37 -28.61 31.15
C ASP A 200 -7.26 -27.07 31.06
N PRO A 201 -8.30 -26.36 30.58
CA PRO A 201 -8.32 -24.90 30.54
C PRO A 201 -7.99 -24.22 31.87
N GLU A 202 -8.38 -24.81 33.01
CA GLU A 202 -8.15 -24.26 34.34
C GLU A 202 -6.67 -24.36 34.74
N TYR A 203 -5.99 -25.42 34.30
CA TYR A 203 -4.55 -25.57 34.48
C TYR A 203 -3.77 -24.52 33.66
N LEU A 204 -4.18 -24.29 32.42
CA LEU A 204 -3.58 -23.25 31.56
C LEU A 204 -3.80 -21.85 32.15
N ARG A 205 -4.97 -21.59 32.74
CA ARG A 205 -5.27 -20.34 33.46
C ARG A 205 -4.34 -20.15 34.65
N GLN A 206 -4.13 -21.20 35.45
CA GLN A 206 -3.26 -21.13 36.62
C GLN A 206 -1.79 -20.91 36.24
N ALA A 207 -1.30 -21.58 35.19
CA ALA A 207 0.05 -21.37 34.68
C ALA A 207 0.26 -19.93 34.16
N ALA A 208 -0.74 -19.34 33.51
CA ALA A 208 -0.69 -17.94 33.10
C ALA A 208 -0.69 -16.97 34.28
N LEU A 209 -1.47 -17.24 35.33
CA LEU A 209 -1.49 -16.44 36.56
C LEU A 209 -0.16 -16.50 37.31
N GLU A 210 0.53 -17.63 37.29
CA GLU A 210 1.85 -17.77 37.88
C GLU A 210 2.87 -16.84 37.22
N VAL A 211 2.86 -16.74 35.88
CA VAL A 211 3.70 -15.78 35.14
C VAL A 211 3.36 -14.35 35.54
N VAL A 212 2.07 -14.01 35.63
CA VAL A 212 1.61 -12.66 36.02
C VAL A 212 2.04 -12.29 37.43
N ASN A 213 1.96 -13.23 38.38
CA ASN A 213 2.32 -13.00 39.78
C ASN A 213 3.83 -12.85 39.99
N ASN A 214 4.66 -13.35 39.07
CA ASN A 214 6.10 -13.17 39.10
C ASN A 214 6.56 -11.80 38.56
N ILE A 215 5.65 -11.00 38.02
CA ILE A 215 5.96 -9.65 37.55
C ILE A 215 6.08 -8.71 38.76
N PRO A 216 7.14 -7.87 38.84
CA PRO A 216 7.31 -6.93 39.94
C PRO A 216 6.10 -6.02 40.14
N ILE A 217 5.75 -5.73 41.40
CA ILE A 217 4.59 -4.91 41.74
C ILE A 217 4.74 -3.47 41.22
N GLU A 218 5.98 -2.98 41.05
CA GLU A 218 6.23 -1.64 40.48
C GLU A 218 5.99 -1.57 38.96
N ALA A 219 5.82 -2.70 38.27
CA ALA A 219 5.64 -2.75 36.83
C ALA A 219 4.18 -2.49 36.43
N THR A 220 3.98 -1.73 35.35
CA THR A 220 2.64 -1.58 34.75
C THR A 220 2.33 -2.77 33.86
N LEU A 221 1.33 -3.55 34.24
CA LEU A 221 0.90 -4.73 33.48
C LEU A 221 -0.02 -4.34 32.32
N ILE A 222 0.35 -4.75 31.09
CA ILE A 222 -0.41 -4.47 29.87
C ILE A 222 -0.70 -5.80 29.15
N TYR A 223 -1.97 -6.05 28.86
CA TYR A 223 -2.42 -7.19 28.07
C TYR A 223 -2.66 -6.77 26.61
N THR A 224 -2.12 -7.53 25.64
CA THR A 224 -2.19 -7.19 24.21
C THR A 224 -3.18 -8.05 23.42
N ASP A 225 -3.60 -9.19 23.98
CA ASP A 225 -4.52 -10.15 23.36
C ASP A 225 -6.01 -9.86 23.68
N GLY A 226 -6.28 -8.75 24.37
CA GLY A 226 -7.62 -8.37 24.81
C GLY A 226 -8.08 -9.08 26.09
N SER A 227 -7.17 -9.70 26.83
CA SER A 227 -7.45 -10.30 28.14
C SER A 227 -7.98 -9.29 29.16
N LYS A 228 -8.82 -9.77 30.06
CA LYS A 228 -9.48 -8.99 31.12
C LYS A 228 -8.88 -9.32 32.47
N ASN A 229 -8.67 -8.29 33.28
CA ASN A 229 -8.40 -8.49 34.71
C ASN A 229 -9.68 -9.01 35.40
N GLU A 230 -9.57 -9.52 36.62
CA GLU A 230 -10.73 -9.99 37.43
C GLU A 230 -11.81 -8.91 37.64
N ILE A 231 -11.42 -7.63 37.51
CA ILE A 231 -12.28 -6.45 37.62
C ILE A 231 -12.93 -6.07 36.27
N GLY A 232 -12.71 -6.85 35.20
CA GLY A 232 -13.33 -6.67 33.89
C GLY A 232 -12.72 -5.56 33.01
N ARG A 233 -11.58 -4.98 33.41
CA ARG A 233 -10.85 -3.97 32.62
C ARG A 233 -10.05 -4.64 31.52
N THR A 234 -10.18 -4.15 30.29
CA THR A 234 -9.38 -4.55 29.13
C THR A 234 -8.31 -3.49 28.84
N GLY A 235 -7.05 -3.91 28.77
CA GLY A 235 -5.99 -3.10 28.19
C GLY A 235 -5.99 -3.27 26.66
N SER A 236 -5.89 -2.17 25.92
CA SER A 236 -5.55 -2.20 24.49
C SER A 236 -4.34 -1.30 24.29
N GLY A 237 -3.18 -1.93 24.10
CA GLY A 237 -1.95 -1.22 23.75
C GLY A 237 -1.98 -0.88 22.26
N ARG A 238 -1.92 0.40 21.93
CA ARG A 238 -1.67 0.89 20.57
C ARG A 238 -0.17 1.19 20.49
N VAL A 239 0.60 0.36 19.80
CA VAL A 239 1.99 0.67 19.46
C VAL A 239 1.96 1.59 18.25
N CYS A 240 2.43 2.82 18.42
CA CYS A 240 2.67 3.77 17.33
C CYS A 240 4.15 3.75 16.97
#